data_AF-A0A2M6YMF5-F1
#
_entry.id   AF-A0A2M6YMF5-F1
#
_cell.length_a   1.000
_cell.length_b   1.000
_cell.length_c   1.000
_cell.angle_alpha   90.00
_cell.angle_beta   90.00
_cell.angle_gamma   90.00
#
_symmetry.space_group_name_H-M   'P 1'
#
loop_
_entity.id
_entity.type
_entity.pdbx_description
1 polymer ?
#
loop_
_entity_poly.entity_id
_entity_poly.type
_entity_poly.pdbx_seq_one_letter_code
_entity_poly.pdbx_strand_id
1 'polypeptide(L)'
;AKESGGKVHAVSRAGAAGLLQFMPATASRYGLSLNGSFDERFDARRITEANVAYFNDQFRVFNDDLELALAAYNGGEGRVGRLAGGGGHSFWEPRVYNALPPETRDYVPMVLAAAWLYLHPDDYGLVFPVIDASPSSITLEHAASINELAVCMGQFGNPRGWFRTLRNLNPRTQADTRIAEGTTL
;
A
#
# COMPACT_ATOMS: atom_id res chain seq x y z
N ALA A 1 -4.71 0.35 5.89
CA ALA A 1 -5.88 -0.42 6.39
C ALA A 1 -7.02 -0.48 5.37
N LYS A 2 -7.44 0.66 4.79
CA LYS A 2 -8.61 0.71 3.88
C LYS A 2 -8.46 -0.13 2.61
N GLU A 3 -7.30 -0.08 1.95
CA GLU A 3 -7.08 -0.80 0.67
C GLU A 3 -7.07 -2.32 0.81
N SER A 4 -6.19 -2.84 1.65
CA SER A 4 -5.90 -4.28 1.71
C SER A 4 -6.13 -4.90 3.09
N GLY A 5 -6.51 -4.11 4.10
CA GLY A 5 -6.48 -4.53 5.50
C GLY A 5 -5.06 -4.79 6.01
N GLY A 6 -4.02 -4.23 5.37
CA GLY A 6 -2.61 -4.49 5.71
C GLY A 6 -2.09 -5.81 5.16
N LYS A 7 -2.73 -6.35 4.11
CA LYS A 7 -2.30 -7.58 3.44
C LYS A 7 -1.44 -7.23 2.23
N VAL A 8 -0.17 -7.61 2.27
CA VAL A 8 0.79 -7.36 1.17
C VAL A 8 0.42 -8.17 -0.09
N HIS A 9 -0.13 -9.37 0.07
CA HIS A 9 -0.53 -10.26 -1.03
C HIS A 9 -2.04 -10.24 -1.33
N ALA A 10 -2.68 -9.07 -1.23
CA ALA A 10 -4.10 -8.92 -1.56
C ALA A 10 -4.32 -8.73 -3.07
N VAL A 11 -5.37 -9.35 -3.62
CA VAL A 11 -5.84 -9.14 -4.99
C VAL A 11 -7.36 -8.96 -4.97
N SER A 12 -7.86 -7.87 -5.55
CA SER A 12 -9.29 -7.62 -5.70
C SER A 12 -9.87 -8.39 -6.88
N ARG A 13 -11.20 -8.52 -6.92
CA ARG A 13 -11.92 -9.12 -8.06
C ARG A 13 -11.67 -8.36 -9.38
N ALA A 14 -11.41 -7.05 -9.30
CA ALA A 14 -11.11 -6.21 -10.45
C ALA A 14 -9.64 -6.30 -10.90
N GLY A 15 -8.78 -6.98 -10.14
CA GLY A 15 -7.35 -7.13 -10.45
C GLY A 15 -6.43 -6.09 -9.82
N ALA A 16 -6.92 -5.26 -8.90
CA ALA A 16 -6.10 -4.42 -8.05
C ALA A 16 -5.25 -5.30 -7.12
N ALA A 17 -3.96 -5.02 -6.96
CA ALA A 17 -3.07 -5.91 -6.20
C ALA A 17 -2.13 -5.16 -5.26
N GLY A 18 -1.62 -5.89 -4.27
CA GLY A 18 -0.62 -5.40 -3.34
C GLY A 18 -1.20 -4.68 -2.14
N LEU A 19 -0.29 -4.17 -1.29
CA LEU A 19 -0.63 -3.43 -0.08
C LEU A 19 -1.56 -2.24 -0.35
N LEU A 20 -1.32 -1.56 -1.48
CA LEU A 20 -2.00 -0.32 -1.88
C LEU A 20 -2.99 -0.52 -3.04
N GLN A 21 -3.24 -1.76 -3.45
CA GLN A 21 -4.29 -2.09 -4.44
C GLN A 21 -4.17 -1.31 -5.77
N PHE A 22 -2.97 -1.30 -6.35
CA PHE A 22 -2.78 -0.71 -7.68
C PHE A 22 -3.41 -1.57 -8.78
N MET A 23 -4.19 -0.93 -9.65
CA MET A 23 -4.63 -1.52 -10.92
C MET A 23 -3.44 -1.74 -11.86
N PRO A 24 -3.47 -2.74 -12.76
CA PRO A 24 -2.35 -3.04 -13.66
C PRO A 24 -1.86 -1.84 -14.47
N ALA A 25 -2.77 -1.06 -15.06
CA ALA A 25 -2.42 0.11 -15.85
C ALA A 25 -1.72 1.20 -15.01
N THR A 26 -2.24 1.48 -13.81
CA THR A 26 -1.65 2.44 -12.87
C THR A 26 -0.26 1.98 -12.45
N ALA A 27 -0.12 0.70 -12.08
CA ALA A 27 1.16 0.12 -11.69
C ALA A 27 2.23 0.29 -12.78
N SER A 28 1.91 -0.08 -14.03
CA SER A 28 2.81 0.11 -15.16
C SER A 28 3.16 1.58 -15.39
N ARG A 29 2.20 2.51 -15.23
CA ARG A 29 2.46 3.95 -15.38
C ARG A 29 3.49 4.47 -14.38
N TYR A 30 3.47 3.95 -13.15
CA TYR A 30 4.42 4.32 -12.10
C TYR A 30 5.62 3.37 -11.99
N GLY A 31 5.95 2.68 -13.08
CA GLY A 31 7.21 1.93 -13.21
C GLY A 31 7.25 0.59 -12.49
N LEU A 32 6.10 0.06 -12.04
CA LEU A 32 6.04 -1.30 -11.50
C LEU A 32 5.99 -2.31 -12.65
N SER A 33 6.90 -3.28 -12.63
CA SER A 33 6.85 -4.38 -13.57
C SER A 33 5.83 -5.43 -13.14
N LEU A 34 4.90 -5.73 -14.05
CA LEU A 34 3.96 -6.85 -13.94
C LEU A 34 4.40 -8.05 -14.79
N ASN A 35 5.32 -7.82 -15.73
CA ASN A 35 5.74 -8.79 -16.73
C ASN A 35 7.14 -9.28 -16.35
N GLY A 36 7.25 -10.52 -15.90
CA GLY A 36 8.51 -11.12 -15.45
C GLY A 36 8.28 -12.29 -14.49
N SER A 37 9.27 -12.59 -13.65
CA SER A 37 9.16 -13.63 -12.62
C SER A 37 8.34 -13.21 -11.39
N PHE A 38 8.04 -11.91 -11.23
CA PHE A 38 7.37 -11.38 -10.04
C PHE A 38 6.61 -10.09 -10.34
N ASP A 39 5.37 -10.00 -9.85
CA ASP A 39 4.52 -8.79 -9.92
C ASP A 39 4.91 -7.81 -8.80
N GLU A 40 5.52 -6.68 -9.18
CA GLU A 40 6.07 -5.71 -8.25
C GLU A 40 5.02 -4.96 -7.41
N ARG A 41 3.72 -5.12 -7.69
CA ARG A 41 2.65 -4.62 -6.81
C ARG A 41 2.68 -5.30 -5.44
N PHE A 42 3.22 -6.51 -5.34
CA PHE A 42 3.37 -7.21 -4.06
C PHE A 42 4.64 -6.80 -3.29
N ASP A 43 5.50 -5.96 -3.86
CA ASP A 43 6.65 -5.39 -3.18
C ASP A 43 6.24 -4.10 -2.47
N ALA A 44 6.17 -4.17 -1.13
CA ALA A 44 5.66 -3.08 -0.31
C ALA A 44 6.45 -1.78 -0.49
N ARG A 45 7.76 -1.87 -0.72
CA ARG A 45 8.59 -0.68 -0.95
C ARG A 45 8.29 -0.10 -2.32
N ARG A 46 8.35 -0.92 -3.37
CA ARG A 46 8.09 -0.50 -4.76
C ARG A 46 6.71 0.11 -4.93
N ILE A 47 5.66 -0.53 -4.41
CA ILE A 47 4.28 -0.02 -4.53
C ILE A 47 4.10 1.27 -3.73
N THR A 48 4.81 1.46 -2.61
CA THR A 48 4.76 2.71 -1.83
C THR A 48 5.44 3.85 -2.57
N GLU A 49 6.61 3.63 -3.17
CA GLU A 49 7.30 4.61 -4.02
C GLU A 49 6.39 5.05 -5.18
N ALA A 50 5.75 4.08 -5.85
CA ALA A 50 4.79 4.32 -6.93
C ALA A 50 3.54 5.07 -6.45
N ASN A 51 3.07 4.80 -5.23
CA ASN A 51 1.92 5.47 -4.62
C ASN A 51 2.19 6.94 -4.28
N VAL A 52 3.36 7.25 -3.75
CA VAL A 52 3.78 8.63 -3.51
C VAL A 52 3.87 9.39 -4.83
N ALA A 53 4.45 8.78 -5.87
CA ALA A 53 4.49 9.37 -7.20
C ALA A 53 3.08 9.61 -7.77
N TYR A 54 2.15 8.67 -7.58
CA TYR A 54 0.74 8.83 -7.94
C TYR A 54 0.12 10.04 -7.27
N PHE A 55 0.23 10.16 -5.94
CA PHE A 55 -0.39 11.28 -5.23
C PHE A 55 0.21 12.62 -5.63
N ASN A 56 1.53 12.68 -5.88
CA ASN A 56 2.17 13.89 -6.39
C ASN A 56 1.61 14.33 -7.76
N ASP A 57 1.28 13.39 -8.65
CA ASP A 57 0.60 13.71 -9.90
C ASP A 57 -0.80 14.27 -9.65
N GLN A 58 -1.58 13.62 -8.77
CA GLN A 58 -2.95 14.02 -8.51
C GLN A 58 -3.03 15.38 -7.82
N PHE A 59 -2.12 15.69 -6.91
CA PHE A 59 -2.03 17.02 -6.31
C PHE A 59 -1.80 18.10 -7.38
N ARG A 60 -0.93 17.85 -8.37
CA ARG A 60 -0.75 18.79 -9.49
C ARG A 60 -2.02 18.93 -10.34
N VAL A 61 -2.75 17.84 -10.55
CA VAL A 61 -4.00 17.85 -11.33
C VAL A 61 -5.13 18.58 -10.59
N PHE A 62 -5.16 18.53 -9.27
CA PHE A 62 -6.27 19.00 -8.45
C PHE A 62 -5.92 20.21 -7.57
N ASN A 63 -4.85 20.95 -7.88
CA ASN A 63 -4.42 22.13 -7.12
C ASN A 63 -4.23 21.85 -5.61
N ASP A 64 -3.50 20.78 -5.31
CA ASP A 64 -3.20 20.30 -3.95
C ASP A 64 -4.44 19.88 -3.12
N ASP A 65 -5.60 19.66 -3.76
CA ASP A 65 -6.81 19.15 -3.12
C ASP A 65 -6.68 17.65 -2.80
N LEU A 66 -6.47 17.35 -1.51
CA LEU A 66 -6.37 15.98 -0.99
C LEU A 66 -7.66 15.17 -1.16
N GLU A 67 -8.83 15.79 -1.05
CA GLU A 67 -10.11 15.10 -1.13
C GLU A 67 -10.36 14.60 -2.55
N LEU A 68 -10.05 15.44 -3.54
CA LEU A 68 -10.08 15.06 -4.95
C LEU A 68 -9.01 14.04 -5.30
N ALA A 69 -7.79 14.17 -4.75
CA ALA A 69 -6.74 13.17 -4.96
C ALA A 69 -7.15 11.78 -4.42
N LEU A 70 -7.75 11.73 -3.23
CA LEU A 70 -8.29 10.50 -2.63
C LEU A 70 -9.49 9.96 -3.43
N ALA A 71 -10.39 10.84 -3.88
CA ALA A 71 -11.51 10.44 -4.72
C ALA A 71 -11.01 9.84 -6.04
N ALA A 72 -9.97 10.43 -6.64
CA ALA A 72 -9.38 9.93 -7.88
C ALA A 72 -8.67 8.59 -7.69
N TYR A 73 -8.04 8.40 -6.53
CA TYR A 73 -7.41 7.14 -6.14
C TYR A 73 -8.39 5.97 -6.17
N ASN A 74 -9.54 6.13 -5.52
CA ASN A 74 -10.54 5.07 -5.40
C ASN A 74 -11.51 5.04 -6.61
N GLY A 75 -12.04 6.19 -7.00
CA GLY A 75 -13.11 6.34 -7.98
C GLY A 75 -12.65 6.47 -9.43
N GLY A 76 -11.33 6.57 -9.66
CA GLY A 76 -10.69 6.69 -10.97
C GLY A 76 -10.44 8.14 -11.40
N GLU A 77 -9.19 8.44 -11.75
CA GLU A 77 -8.70 9.77 -12.14
C GLU A 77 -9.49 10.43 -13.26
N GLY A 78 -9.86 9.68 -14.30
CA GLY A 78 -10.57 10.24 -15.45
C GLY A 78 -12.01 10.63 -15.12
N ARG A 79 -12.66 9.91 -14.18
CA ARG A 79 -14.00 10.26 -13.71
C ARG A 79 -13.93 11.52 -12.86
N VAL A 80 -13.06 11.53 -11.85
CA VAL A 80 -12.93 12.64 -10.91
C VAL A 80 -12.42 13.90 -11.62
N GLY A 81 -11.43 13.78 -12.50
CA GLY A 81 -10.92 14.87 -13.33
C GLY A 81 -12.01 15.58 -14.13
N ARG A 82 -12.90 14.82 -14.79
CA ARG A 82 -14.04 15.40 -15.52
C ARG A 82 -15.06 16.05 -14.60
N LEU A 83 -15.40 15.40 -13.48
CA LEU A 83 -16.40 15.93 -12.55
C LEU A 83 -15.89 17.21 -11.87
N ALA A 84 -14.66 17.20 -11.38
CA ALA A 84 -14.04 18.31 -10.66
C ALA A 84 -13.48 19.40 -11.59
N GLY A 85 -13.47 19.19 -12.91
CA GLY A 85 -12.87 20.14 -13.86
C GLY A 85 -11.39 20.38 -13.60
N GLY A 86 -10.63 19.34 -13.23
CA GLY A 86 -9.22 19.47 -12.84
C GLY A 86 -8.99 20.34 -11.60
N GLY A 87 -9.87 20.23 -10.59
CA GLY A 87 -9.77 21.00 -9.34
C GLY A 87 -10.46 22.37 -9.37
N GLY A 88 -11.26 22.66 -10.40
CA GLY A 88 -12.14 23.83 -10.42
C GLY A 88 -13.38 23.69 -9.53
N HIS A 89 -13.69 22.48 -9.08
CA HIS A 89 -14.79 22.17 -8.18
C HIS A 89 -14.34 21.24 -7.07
N SER A 90 -14.73 21.54 -5.83
CA SER A 90 -14.35 20.72 -4.66
C SER A 90 -15.06 19.37 -4.65
N PHE A 91 -14.50 18.41 -3.91
CA PHE A 91 -15.11 17.09 -3.70
C PHE A 91 -16.55 17.17 -3.14
N TRP A 92 -16.80 18.10 -2.23
CA TRP A 92 -18.08 18.25 -1.50
C TRP A 92 -19.17 18.97 -2.27
N GLU A 93 -18.85 19.58 -3.41
CA GLU A 93 -19.88 20.19 -4.24
C GLU A 93 -20.90 19.14 -4.72
N PRO A 94 -22.22 19.40 -4.64
CA PRO A 94 -23.24 18.42 -5.01
C PRO A 94 -23.08 17.83 -6.41
N ARG A 95 -22.55 18.62 -7.36
CA ARG A 95 -22.28 18.17 -8.74
C ARG A 95 -21.14 17.15 -8.85
N VAL A 96 -20.16 17.22 -7.95
CA VAL A 96 -19.05 16.25 -7.87
C VAL A 96 -19.50 15.09 -7.00
N TYR A 97 -19.88 15.37 -5.74
CA TYR A 97 -20.21 14.37 -4.74
C TYR A 97 -21.31 13.42 -5.21
N ASN A 98 -22.46 13.93 -5.68
CA ASN A 98 -23.60 13.07 -6.05
C ASN A 98 -23.37 12.26 -7.33
N ALA A 99 -22.39 12.64 -8.15
CA ALA A 99 -22.03 11.92 -9.37
C ALA A 99 -21.01 10.79 -9.12
N LEU A 100 -20.44 10.71 -7.91
CA LEU A 100 -19.51 9.66 -7.53
C LEU A 100 -20.23 8.41 -7.00
N PRO A 101 -19.69 7.20 -7.23
CA PRO A 101 -20.24 5.99 -6.63
C PRO A 101 -20.26 6.07 -5.10
N PRO A 102 -21.22 5.40 -4.43
CA PRO A 102 -21.27 5.31 -2.96
C PRO A 102 -19.92 4.92 -2.35
N GLU A 103 -19.22 3.93 -2.93
CA GLU A 103 -17.91 3.49 -2.45
C GLU A 103 -16.88 4.65 -2.37
N THR A 104 -16.79 5.47 -3.42
CA THR A 104 -15.87 6.62 -3.44
C THR A 104 -16.29 7.73 -2.49
N ARG A 105 -17.59 7.97 -2.38
CA ARG A 105 -18.15 8.96 -1.43
C ARG A 105 -17.82 8.59 0.01
N ASP A 106 -17.86 7.30 0.35
CA ASP A 106 -17.51 6.80 1.67
C ASP A 106 -15.99 6.71 1.87
N TYR A 107 -15.24 6.38 0.81
CA TYR A 107 -13.79 6.19 0.86
C TYR A 107 -13.06 7.44 1.37
N VAL A 108 -13.35 8.61 0.79
CA VAL A 108 -12.67 9.87 1.11
C VAL A 108 -12.76 10.23 2.60
N PRO A 109 -13.94 10.39 3.21
CA PRO A 109 -14.04 10.71 4.63
C PRO A 109 -13.47 9.61 5.53
N MET A 110 -13.57 8.33 5.15
CA MET A 110 -12.97 7.24 5.94
C MET A 110 -11.44 7.34 5.99
N VAL A 111 -10.78 7.67 4.88
CA VAL A 111 -9.32 7.82 4.85
C VAL A 111 -8.89 9.07 5.60
N LEU A 112 -9.60 10.20 5.41
CA LEU A 112 -9.34 11.42 6.17
C LEU A 112 -9.51 11.22 7.67
N ALA A 113 -10.57 10.54 8.10
CA ALA A 113 -10.78 10.22 9.52
C ALA A 113 -9.66 9.33 10.07
N ALA A 114 -9.23 8.32 9.32
CA ALA A 114 -8.12 7.46 9.74
C ALA A 114 -6.80 8.23 9.85
N ALA A 115 -6.52 9.13 8.90
CA ALA A 115 -5.35 10.00 8.95
C ALA A 115 -5.43 10.98 10.14
N TRP A 116 -6.61 11.54 10.39
CA TRP A 116 -6.83 12.45 11.51
C TRP A 116 -6.57 11.78 12.86
N LEU A 117 -7.13 10.59 13.08
CA LEU A 117 -6.89 9.79 14.28
C LEU A 117 -5.41 9.40 14.44
N TYR A 118 -4.73 9.13 13.34
CA TYR A 118 -3.30 8.81 13.35
C TYR A 118 -2.43 10.02 13.72
N LEU A 119 -2.79 11.22 13.23
CA LEU A 119 -2.04 12.46 13.46
C LEU A 119 -2.36 13.12 14.81
N HIS A 120 -3.53 12.84 15.39
CA HIS A 120 -4.01 13.44 16.64
C HIS A 120 -4.38 12.37 17.69
N PRO A 121 -3.50 11.39 17.99
CA PRO A 121 -3.85 10.26 18.85
C PRO A 121 -4.30 10.67 20.25
N ASP A 122 -3.64 11.69 20.84
CA ASP A 122 -3.87 12.13 22.21
C ASP A 122 -5.28 12.69 22.41
N ASP A 123 -5.81 13.42 21.42
CA ASP A 123 -7.15 14.01 21.44
C ASP A 123 -8.27 12.94 21.55
N TYR A 124 -7.95 11.70 21.15
CA TYR A 124 -8.89 10.57 21.16
C TYR A 124 -8.46 9.44 22.11
N GLY A 125 -7.46 9.67 22.97
CA GLY A 125 -6.98 8.67 23.92
C GLY A 125 -6.38 7.43 23.25
N LEU A 126 -5.84 7.57 22.04
CA LEU A 126 -5.21 6.49 21.30
C LEU A 126 -3.71 6.42 21.66
N VAL A 127 -3.21 5.19 21.82
CA VAL A 127 -1.78 4.93 21.97
C VAL A 127 -1.34 3.97 20.88
N PHE A 128 -0.49 4.45 19.99
CA PHE A 128 0.11 3.62 18.95
C PHE A 128 1.42 3.00 19.46
N PRO A 129 1.75 1.76 19.04
CA PRO A 129 3.04 1.17 19.37
C PRO A 129 4.16 2.00 18.75
N VAL A 130 5.22 2.24 19.50
CA VAL A 130 6.47 2.78 18.94
C VAL A 130 7.13 1.66 18.14
N ILE A 131 7.36 1.92 16.85
CA ILE A 131 7.99 0.96 15.93
C ILE A 131 9.35 1.53 15.54
N ASP A 132 10.41 0.75 15.74
CA ASP A 132 11.70 1.06 15.13
C ASP A 132 11.60 0.81 13.62
N ALA A 133 11.63 1.90 12.86
CA ALA A 133 11.54 1.86 11.40
C ALA A 133 12.90 1.60 10.72
N SER A 134 13.97 1.42 11.49
CA SER A 134 15.30 1.13 10.96
C SER A 134 15.27 -0.20 10.20
N PRO A 135 15.59 -0.22 8.90
CA PRO A 135 15.69 -1.47 8.16
C PRO A 135 16.71 -2.37 8.84
N SER A 136 16.27 -3.57 9.23
CA SER A 136 17.15 -4.62 9.72
C SER A 136 17.40 -5.59 8.58
N SER A 137 18.66 -5.99 8.41
CA SER A 137 19.05 -6.96 7.41
C SER A 137 19.57 -8.23 8.05
N ILE A 138 19.30 -9.37 7.42
CA ILE A 138 19.82 -10.67 7.85
C ILE A 138 20.68 -11.23 6.74
N THR A 139 21.98 -11.40 7.01
CA THR A 139 22.88 -12.12 6.13
C THR A 139 22.84 -13.61 6.48
N LEU A 140 22.60 -14.45 5.49
CA LEU A 140 22.51 -15.89 5.70
C LEU A 140 23.90 -16.51 5.91
N GLU A 141 24.15 -17.05 7.10
CA GLU A 141 25.38 -17.80 7.40
C GLU A 141 25.46 -19.12 6.63
N HIS A 142 24.31 -19.71 6.29
CA HIS A 142 24.20 -20.91 5.47
C HIS A 142 22.99 -20.81 4.55
N ALA A 143 23.01 -21.58 3.45
CA ALA A 143 21.92 -21.60 2.50
C ALA A 143 20.61 -22.12 3.12
N ALA A 144 19.57 -21.29 3.15
CA ALA A 144 18.30 -21.56 3.81
C ALA A 144 17.12 -20.99 3.01
N SER A 145 15.93 -21.55 3.21
CA SER A 145 14.65 -21.05 2.71
C SER A 145 13.95 -20.17 3.75
N ILE A 146 12.93 -19.40 3.35
CA ILE A 146 12.10 -18.63 4.29
C ILE A 146 11.43 -19.55 5.33
N ASN A 147 11.01 -20.74 4.93
CA ASN A 147 10.44 -21.74 5.85
C ASN A 147 11.44 -22.15 6.93
N GLU A 148 12.67 -22.48 6.54
CA GLU A 148 13.72 -22.87 7.49
C GLU A 148 14.07 -21.71 8.42
N LEU A 149 14.25 -20.49 7.88
CA LEU A 149 14.51 -19.29 8.69
C LEU A 149 13.41 -19.03 9.70
N ALA A 150 12.14 -19.14 9.29
CA ALA A 150 11.01 -18.95 10.17
C ALA A 150 10.97 -20.00 11.31
N VAL A 151 11.34 -21.25 11.04
CA VAL A 151 11.45 -22.31 12.05
C VAL A 151 12.61 -22.03 12.99
N CYS A 152 13.79 -21.70 12.47
CA CYS A 152 14.99 -21.38 13.26
C CYS A 152 14.77 -20.20 14.21
N MET A 153 14.10 -19.14 13.74
CA MET A 153 13.78 -17.97 14.57
C MET A 153 12.65 -18.23 15.58
N GLY A 154 11.82 -19.25 15.35
CA GLY A 154 10.68 -19.59 16.18
C GLY A 154 9.74 -18.39 16.43
N GLN A 155 9.57 -18.04 17.70
CA GLN A 155 8.72 -16.93 18.15
C GLN A 155 9.51 -15.83 18.88
N PHE A 156 10.85 -15.84 18.79
CA PHE A 156 11.68 -14.88 19.50
C PHE A 156 11.31 -13.45 19.09
N GLY A 157 10.87 -12.62 20.05
CA GLY A 157 10.42 -11.25 19.81
C GLY A 157 9.11 -11.11 19.01
N ASN A 158 8.49 -12.21 18.57
CA ASN A 158 7.27 -12.19 17.75
C ASN A 158 6.38 -13.42 18.06
N PRO A 159 5.36 -13.27 18.92
CA PRO A 159 4.45 -14.37 19.30
C PRO A 159 3.70 -14.99 18.12
N ARG A 160 3.56 -14.27 17.00
CA ARG A 160 2.88 -14.76 15.79
C ARG A 160 3.84 -15.52 14.85
N GLY A 161 5.12 -15.63 15.22
CA GLY A 161 6.16 -16.25 14.41
C GLY A 161 6.61 -15.39 13.24
N TRP A 162 7.72 -15.79 12.63
CA TRP A 162 8.43 -14.97 11.63
C TRP A 162 8.05 -15.22 10.18
N PHE A 163 7.39 -16.34 9.87
CA PHE A 163 7.09 -16.74 8.50
C PHE A 163 6.40 -15.64 7.68
N ARG A 164 5.30 -15.09 8.20
CA ARG A 164 4.53 -14.05 7.51
C ARG A 164 5.34 -12.77 7.31
N THR A 165 6.12 -12.37 8.32
CA THR A 165 6.97 -11.17 8.25
C THR A 165 8.04 -11.34 7.20
N LEU A 166 8.80 -12.44 7.25
CA LEU A 166 9.85 -12.76 6.28
C LEU A 166 9.27 -12.85 4.85
N ARG A 167 8.12 -13.51 4.68
CA ARG A 167 7.45 -13.63 3.38
C ARG A 167 7.02 -12.28 2.81
N ASN A 168 6.46 -11.41 3.65
CA ASN A 168 5.98 -10.08 3.24
C ASN A 168 7.14 -9.13 2.89
N LEU A 169 8.25 -9.20 3.63
CA LEU A 169 9.45 -8.37 3.41
C LEU A 169 10.31 -8.89 2.25
N ASN A 170 10.22 -10.18 1.93
CA ASN A 170 10.91 -10.83 0.81
C ASN A 170 9.91 -11.38 -0.21
N PRO A 171 9.07 -10.52 -0.83
CA PRO A 171 7.91 -10.98 -1.57
C PRO A 171 8.29 -11.72 -2.86
N ARG A 172 9.49 -11.46 -3.41
CA ARG A 172 10.05 -12.13 -4.60
C ARG A 172 10.45 -13.58 -4.35
N THR A 173 10.80 -13.93 -3.13
CA THR A 173 11.34 -15.24 -2.79
C THR A 173 10.20 -16.19 -2.41
N GLN A 174 10.15 -17.37 -3.04
CA GLN A 174 9.18 -18.39 -2.62
C GLN A 174 9.58 -19.00 -1.28
N ALA A 175 8.61 -19.49 -0.52
CA ALA A 175 8.80 -19.90 0.87
C ALA A 175 9.83 -21.04 1.05
N ASP A 176 9.88 -21.94 0.08
CA ASP A 176 10.67 -23.17 0.02
C ASP A 176 11.91 -23.05 -0.88
N THR A 177 12.05 -21.96 -1.63
CA THR A 177 13.24 -21.73 -2.46
C THR A 177 14.47 -21.53 -1.58
N ARG A 178 15.53 -22.27 -1.88
CA ARG A 178 16.80 -22.17 -1.15
C ARG A 178 17.55 -20.90 -1.56
N ILE A 179 17.80 -20.04 -0.59
CA ILE A 179 18.54 -18.79 -0.74
C ILE A 179 20.00 -19.09 -0.44
N ALA A 180 20.91 -18.54 -1.25
CA ALA A 180 22.35 -18.81 -1.11
C ALA A 180 22.92 -18.21 0.18
N GLU A 181 23.93 -18.88 0.72
CA GLU A 181 24.79 -18.34 1.78
C GLU A 181 25.37 -16.97 1.38
N GLY A 182 25.49 -16.06 2.34
CA GLY A 182 25.94 -14.68 2.12
C GLY A 182 24.87 -13.74 1.54
N THR A 183 23.69 -14.24 1.15
CA THR A 183 22.58 -13.38 0.71
C THR A 183 22.09 -12.54 1.89
N THR A 184 21.82 -11.26 1.63
CA THR A 184 21.24 -10.34 2.61
C THR A 184 19.77 -10.12 2.30
N LEU A 185 18.92 -10.44 3.27
CA LEU A 185 17.47 -10.22 3.28
C LEU A 185 17.11 -9.00 4.09
#